data_AF-A0A535ZWK2-F1
#
_entry.id   AF-A0A535ZWK2-F1
#
_cell.length_a   1.000
_cell.length_b   1.000
_cell.length_c   1.000
_cell.angle_alpha   90.00
_cell.angle_beta   90.00
_cell.angle_gamma   90.00
#
_symmetry.space_group_name_H-M   'P 1'
#
loop_
_entity.id
_entity.type
_entity.pdbx_description
1 polymer ?
#
loop_
_entity_poly.entity_id
_entity_poly.type
_entity_poly.pdbx_seq_one_letter_code
_entity_poly.pdbx_strand_id
1 'polypeptide(L)'
;MSFERVTAGTGIGPEPSPASRLGETPSTEASPAMRLQILSTEHWSLLASRSLAWNESFSRAGMFLTTLSGAIVALGLVGGATGFGEAFTLFALVILPVVLFIGLATWIRLGASNYHEALCVIGMNRIRAAYLQL
;
A
#
# COMPACT_ATOMS: atom_id res chain seq x y z
N MET A 1 34.33 -23.41 40.90
CA MET A 1 35.37 -22.48 40.42
C MET A 1 34.77 -21.09 40.48
N SER A 2 34.69 -20.52 41.68
CA SER A 2 35.68 -19.62 42.31
C SER A 2 35.83 -18.30 41.56
N PHE A 3 35.28 -17.28 42.20
CA PHE A 3 35.42 -15.85 41.91
C PHE A 3 36.90 -15.43 41.97
N GLU A 4 37.29 -14.51 41.10
CA GLU A 4 38.35 -13.56 41.46
C GLU A 4 38.00 -12.17 40.91
N ARG A 5 37.63 -11.28 41.84
CA ARG A 5 37.64 -9.84 41.62
C ARG A 5 39.09 -9.37 41.76
N VAL A 6 39.57 -8.61 40.79
CA VAL A 6 40.71 -7.71 40.99
C VAL A 6 40.18 -6.28 40.98
N THR A 7 40.32 -5.62 42.12
CA THR A 7 40.07 -4.19 42.34
C THR A 7 41.40 -3.45 42.50
N ALA A 8 41.37 -2.17 42.11
CA ALA A 8 42.36 -1.08 42.29
C ALA A 8 43.33 -0.91 41.10
N GLY A 9 43.46 0.27 40.50
CA GLY A 9 42.87 1.59 40.76
C GLY A 9 43.54 2.65 39.89
N THR A 10 43.19 3.92 40.14
CA THR A 10 43.91 5.17 39.79
C THR A 10 43.38 5.97 38.60
N GLY A 11 42.73 7.11 38.92
CA GLY A 11 42.63 8.27 38.02
C GLY A 11 41.22 8.78 37.70
N ILE A 12 40.50 9.34 38.68
CA ILE A 12 39.37 10.25 38.38
C ILE A 12 39.98 11.61 38.06
N GLY A 13 40.28 11.87 36.78
CA GLY A 13 40.45 13.23 36.27
C GLY A 13 39.08 13.91 36.17
N PRO A 14 38.98 15.24 36.30
CA PRO A 14 37.71 15.93 36.14
C PRO A 14 37.15 15.64 34.73
N GLU A 15 35.93 15.10 34.71
CA GLU A 15 35.16 14.90 33.50
C GLU A 15 35.05 16.25 32.76
N PRO A 16 35.52 16.39 31.51
CA PRO A 16 35.35 17.63 30.78
C PRO A 16 33.85 17.83 30.56
N SER A 17 33.32 18.88 31.19
CA SER A 17 31.95 19.34 31.03
C SER A 17 31.60 19.39 29.54
N PRO A 18 30.49 18.78 29.08
CA PRO A 18 30.09 18.88 27.69
C PRO A 18 29.74 20.34 27.43
N ALA A 19 30.70 21.08 26.87
CA ALA A 19 30.48 22.40 26.31
C ALA A 19 29.33 22.26 25.32
N SER A 20 28.18 22.79 25.73
CA SER A 20 27.00 22.92 24.91
C SER A 20 27.39 23.71 23.66
N ARG A 21 27.69 22.99 22.57
CA ARG A 21 27.85 23.56 21.22
C ARG A 21 26.46 23.94 20.69
N LEU A 22 25.80 24.86 21.40
CA LEU A 22 24.67 25.63 20.88
C LEU A 22 25.25 26.70 19.96
N GLY A 23 25.61 26.31 18.74
CA GLY A 23 26.22 27.28 17.83
C GLY A 23 26.93 26.68 16.62
N GLU A 24 26.41 25.61 16.02
CA GLU A 24 26.69 25.31 14.62
C GLU A 24 25.57 24.40 14.14
N THR A 25 24.56 24.94 13.47
CA THR A 25 23.84 24.15 12.47
C THR A 25 24.72 24.19 11.24
N PRO A 26 25.61 23.22 10.99
CA PRO A 26 26.05 23.04 9.63
C PRO A 26 24.76 22.76 8.86
N SER A 27 24.49 23.56 7.82
CA SER A 27 23.67 23.08 6.73
C SER A 27 24.42 21.88 6.16
N THR A 28 24.26 20.70 6.80
CA THR A 28 24.79 19.44 6.31
C THR A 28 23.99 19.15 5.06
N GLU A 29 24.45 19.68 3.93
CA GLU A 29 24.07 19.16 2.64
C GLU A 29 24.26 17.65 2.71
N ALA A 30 23.16 16.91 2.55
CA ALA A 30 23.20 15.46 2.55
C ALA A 30 24.25 15.00 1.54
N SER A 31 25.16 14.11 1.95
CA SER A 31 26.19 13.58 1.05
C SER A 31 25.52 12.91 -0.16
N PRO A 32 26.18 12.86 -1.34
CA PRO A 32 25.61 12.20 -2.53
C PRO A 32 25.16 10.75 -2.24
N ALA A 33 25.91 10.02 -1.42
CA ALA A 33 25.55 8.67 -0.98
C ALA A 33 24.25 8.64 -0.15
N MET A 34 24.08 9.60 0.77
CA MET A 34 22.86 9.71 1.58
C MET A 34 21.64 10.06 0.71
N ARG A 35 21.80 10.99 -0.24
CA ARG A 35 20.75 11.37 -1.20
C ARG A 35 20.33 10.16 -2.05
N LEU A 36 21.30 9.39 -2.55
CA LEU A 36 21.04 8.16 -3.32
C LEU A 36 20.26 7.12 -2.50
N GLN A 37 20.63 6.92 -1.23
CA GLN A 37 19.94 6.00 -0.33
C GLN A 37 18.50 6.42 -0.08
N ILE A 38 18.26 7.72 0.17
CA ILE A 38 16.90 8.27 0.35
C ILE A 38 16.08 8.05 -0.92
N LEU A 39 16.59 8.45 -2.09
CA LEU A 39 15.89 8.25 -3.36
C LEU A 39 15.59 6.78 -3.64
N SER A 40 16.50 5.87 -3.28
CA SER A 40 16.27 4.43 -3.45
C SER A 40 15.15 3.93 -2.55
N THR A 41 15.10 4.40 -1.30
CA THR A 41 14.07 4.02 -0.33
C THR A 41 12.69 4.54 -0.76
N GLU A 42 12.63 5.79 -1.23
CA GLU A 42 11.42 6.38 -1.81
C GLU A 42 10.98 5.66 -3.09
N HIS A 43 11.92 5.21 -3.92
CA HIS A 43 11.58 4.43 -5.10
C HIS A 43 10.92 3.09 -4.73
N TRP A 44 11.50 2.36 -3.77
CA TRP A 44 10.93 1.11 -3.28
C TRP A 44 9.59 1.31 -2.57
N SER A 45 9.42 2.41 -1.83
CA SER A 45 8.15 2.73 -1.17
C SER A 45 7.01 2.97 -2.17
N LEU A 46 7.30 3.65 -3.30
CA LEU A 46 6.34 3.84 -4.39
C LEU A 46 5.99 2.52 -5.10
N LEU A 47 6.98 1.67 -5.38
CA LEU A 47 6.74 0.35 -5.97
C LEU A 47 5.88 -0.53 -5.06
N ALA A 48 6.12 -0.50 -3.75
CA ALA A 48 5.32 -1.22 -2.76
C ALA A 48 3.87 -0.69 -2.70
N SER A 49 3.70 0.64 -2.71
CA SER A 49 2.37 1.27 -2.70
C SER A 49 1.56 0.86 -3.93
N ARG A 50 2.21 0.83 -5.10
CA ARG A 50 1.61 0.37 -6.36
C ARG A 50 1.19 -1.10 -6.33
N SER A 51 2.05 -1.99 -5.80
CA SER A 51 1.69 -3.41 -5.70
C SER A 51 0.47 -3.65 -4.79
N LEU A 52 0.35 -2.88 -3.69
CA LEU A 52 -0.81 -2.93 -2.81
C LEU A 52 -2.09 -2.45 -3.51
N ALA A 53 -2.03 -1.34 -4.26
CA ALA A 53 -3.17 -0.84 -5.03
C ALA A 53 -3.64 -1.85 -6.10
N TRP A 54 -2.70 -2.52 -6.78
CA TRP A 54 -3.00 -3.60 -7.72
C TRP A 54 -3.65 -4.81 -7.05
N ASN A 55 -3.10 -5.28 -5.92
CA ASN A 55 -3.66 -6.39 -5.16
C ASN A 55 -5.09 -6.09 -4.67
N GLU A 56 -5.33 -4.88 -4.17
CA GLU A 56 -6.67 -4.45 -3.78
C GLU A 56 -7.63 -4.50 -4.97
N SER A 57 -7.20 -3.98 -6.13
CA SER A 57 -8.03 -3.93 -7.34
C SER A 57 -8.37 -5.33 -7.85
N PHE A 58 -7.38 -6.24 -7.88
CA PHE A 58 -7.59 -7.63 -8.25
C PHE A 58 -8.52 -8.36 -7.28
N SER A 59 -8.33 -8.17 -5.97
CA SER A 59 -9.20 -8.78 -4.96
C SER A 59 -10.65 -8.32 -5.12
N ARG A 60 -10.88 -7.02 -5.33
CA ARG A 60 -12.22 -6.46 -5.53
C ARG A 60 -12.87 -6.93 -6.83
N ALA A 61 -12.12 -6.93 -7.93
CA ALA A 61 -12.60 -7.46 -9.20
C ALA A 61 -12.94 -8.96 -9.08
N GLY A 62 -12.07 -9.74 -8.42
CA GLY A 62 -12.30 -11.15 -8.15
C GLY A 62 -13.58 -11.40 -7.35
N MET A 63 -13.78 -10.67 -6.23
CA MET A 63 -15.00 -10.77 -5.43
C MET A 63 -16.26 -10.46 -6.26
N PHE A 64 -16.24 -9.39 -7.08
CA PHE A 64 -17.35 -9.08 -7.97
C PHE A 64 -17.63 -10.19 -8.98
N LEU A 65 -16.60 -10.72 -9.64
CA LEU A 65 -16.75 -11.80 -10.61
C LEU A 65 -17.28 -13.09 -9.96
N THR A 66 -16.84 -13.42 -8.74
CA THR A 66 -17.38 -14.53 -7.97
C THR A 66 -18.86 -14.33 -7.67
N THR A 67 -19.27 -13.15 -7.20
CA THR A 67 -20.67 -12.84 -6.92
C THR A 67 -21.52 -12.86 -8.19
N LEU A 68 -21.04 -12.26 -9.29
CA LEU A 68 -21.72 -12.25 -10.58
C LEU A 68 -21.90 -13.67 -11.13
N SER A 69 -20.85 -14.48 -11.07
CA SER A 69 -20.90 -15.89 -11.47
C SER A 69 -21.94 -16.67 -10.67
N GLY A 70 -21.92 -16.54 -9.33
CA GLY A 70 -22.92 -17.16 -8.46
C GLY A 70 -24.36 -16.72 -8.79
N ALA A 71 -24.56 -15.44 -9.08
CA ALA A 71 -25.88 -14.93 -9.48
C ALA A 71 -26.35 -15.48 -10.83
N ILE A 72 -25.47 -15.57 -11.83
CA ILE A 72 -25.80 -16.17 -13.13
C ILE A 72 -26.16 -17.65 -12.97
N VAL A 73 -25.39 -18.40 -12.17
CA VAL A 73 -25.69 -19.81 -11.88
C VAL A 73 -27.04 -19.94 -11.18
N ALA A 74 -27.32 -19.11 -10.17
CA ALA A 74 -28.61 -19.11 -9.49
C ALA A 74 -29.78 -18.80 -10.43
N LEU A 75 -29.62 -17.81 -11.32
CA LEU A 75 -30.61 -17.49 -12.35
C LEU A 75 -30.86 -18.66 -13.31
N GLY A 76 -29.81 -19.37 -13.73
CA GLY A 76 -29.94 -20.56 -14.58
C GLY A 76 -30.72 -21.69 -13.90
N LEU A 77 -30.42 -21.97 -12.62
CA LEU A 77 -31.11 -22.99 -11.83
C LEU A 77 -32.59 -22.64 -11.62
N VAL A 78 -32.88 -21.40 -11.21
CA VAL A 78 -34.26 -20.94 -10.99
C VAL A 78 -35.04 -20.89 -12.31
N GLY A 79 -34.42 -20.42 -13.39
CA GLY A 79 -35.02 -20.39 -14.72
C GLY A 79 -35.42 -21.79 -15.20
N GLY A 80 -34.52 -22.77 -15.04
CA GLY A 80 -34.79 -24.16 -15.36
C GLY A 80 -35.92 -24.78 -14.51
N ALA A 81 -35.97 -24.46 -13.21
CA ALA A 81 -36.98 -25.00 -12.30
C ALA A 81 -38.38 -24.39 -12.48
N THR A 82 -38.46 -23.13 -12.93
CA THR A 82 -39.72 -22.37 -13.02
C THR A 82 -40.22 -22.20 -14.45
N GLY A 83 -39.49 -22.70 -15.45
CA GLY A 83 -39.81 -22.51 -16.86
C GLY A 83 -39.78 -21.05 -17.30
N PHE A 84 -38.93 -20.22 -16.66
CA PHE A 84 -38.85 -18.77 -16.89
C PHE A 84 -40.18 -18.01 -16.67
N GLY A 85 -41.05 -18.51 -15.80
CA GLY A 85 -42.31 -17.86 -15.43
C GLY A 85 -42.14 -16.68 -14.47
N GLU A 86 -43.26 -16.22 -13.91
CA GLU A 86 -43.33 -15.05 -13.02
C GLU A 86 -42.37 -15.13 -11.82
N ALA A 87 -42.23 -16.32 -11.21
CA ALA A 87 -41.31 -16.55 -10.10
C ALA A 87 -39.83 -16.29 -10.48
N PHE A 88 -39.42 -16.63 -11.70
CA PHE A 88 -38.08 -16.31 -12.21
C PHE A 88 -37.91 -14.80 -12.38
N THR A 89 -38.89 -14.12 -12.97
CA THR A 89 -38.85 -12.66 -13.15
C THR A 89 -38.71 -11.95 -11.81
N LEU A 90 -39.46 -12.38 -10.81
CA LEU A 90 -39.43 -11.80 -9.46
C LEU A 90 -38.07 -12.03 -8.78
N PHE A 91 -37.51 -13.24 -8.90
CA PHE A 91 -36.16 -13.55 -8.44
C PHE A 91 -35.08 -12.72 -9.16
N ALA A 92 -35.18 -12.59 -10.49
CA ALA A 92 -34.27 -11.80 -11.29
C ALA A 92 -34.31 -10.31 -10.91
N LEU A 93 -35.51 -9.77 -10.66
CA LEU A 93 -35.73 -8.39 -10.26
C LEU A 93 -35.10 -8.08 -8.89
N VAL A 94 -34.92 -9.09 -8.03
CA VAL A 94 -34.22 -8.94 -6.75
C VAL A 94 -32.71 -9.09 -6.90
N ILE A 95 -32.23 -10.12 -7.60
CA ILE A 95 -30.80 -10.43 -7.63
C ILE A 95 -29.99 -9.50 -8.55
N LEU A 96 -30.55 -9.10 -9.70
CA LEU A 96 -29.86 -8.23 -10.65
C LEU A 96 -29.50 -6.85 -10.08
N PRO A 97 -30.40 -6.10 -9.40
CA PRO A 97 -30.01 -4.80 -8.84
C PRO A 97 -28.95 -4.95 -7.74
N VAL A 98 -28.95 -6.04 -6.96
CA VAL A 98 -27.91 -6.30 -5.96
C VAL A 98 -26.55 -6.49 -6.63
N VAL A 99 -26.48 -7.32 -7.68
CA VAL A 99 -25.24 -7.55 -8.44
C VAL A 99 -24.78 -6.26 -9.14
N LEU A 100 -25.71 -5.51 -9.72
CA LEU A 100 -25.42 -4.21 -10.34
C LEU A 100 -24.82 -3.22 -9.32
N PHE A 101 -25.41 -3.14 -8.12
CA PHE A 101 -24.92 -2.28 -7.05
C PHE A 101 -23.50 -2.65 -6.64
N ILE A 102 -23.22 -3.95 -6.45
CA ILE A 102 -21.87 -4.44 -6.13
C ILE A 102 -20.89 -4.12 -7.26
N GLY A 103 -21.30 -4.27 -8.52
CA GLY A 103 -20.51 -3.91 -9.69
C GLY A 103 -20.15 -2.42 -9.73
N LEU A 104 -21.13 -1.55 -9.48
CA LEU A 104 -20.91 -0.10 -9.44
C LEU A 104 -19.97 0.30 -8.28
N ALA A 105 -20.17 -0.26 -7.09
CA ALA A 105 -19.29 -0.02 -5.95
C ALA A 105 -17.84 -0.45 -6.24
N THR A 106 -17.67 -1.60 -6.91
CA THR A 106 -16.37 -2.09 -7.36
C THR A 106 -15.74 -1.14 -8.37
N TRP A 107 -16.50 -0.69 -9.37
CA TRP A 107 -16.03 0.24 -10.39
C TRP A 107 -15.55 1.58 -9.80
N ILE A 108 -16.31 2.19 -8.88
CA ILE A 108 -15.93 3.43 -8.20
C ILE A 108 -14.60 3.26 -7.46
N ARG A 109 -14.44 2.15 -6.73
CA ARG A 109 -13.23 1.88 -5.96
C ARG A 109 -12.01 1.64 -6.85
N LEU A 110 -12.19 0.93 -7.96
CA LEU A 110 -11.15 0.77 -8.99
C LEU A 110 -10.78 2.13 -9.62
N GLY A 111 -11.75 3.03 -9.82
CA GLY A 111 -11.49 4.40 -10.27
C GLY A 111 -10.59 5.17 -9.31
N ALA A 112 -10.89 5.12 -8.01
CA ALA A 112 -10.04 5.75 -6.99
C ALA A 112 -8.62 5.13 -6.96
N SER A 113 -8.51 3.80 -7.09
CA SER A 113 -7.22 3.10 -7.16
C SER A 113 -6.40 3.53 -8.38
N ASN A 114 -7.02 3.63 -9.56
CA ASN A 114 -6.38 4.11 -10.78
C ASN A 114 -5.87 5.56 -10.65
N TYR A 115 -6.60 6.42 -9.94
CA TYR A 115 -6.13 7.78 -9.67
C TYR A 115 -4.87 7.78 -8.80
N HIS A 116 -4.84 6.98 -7.73
CA HIS A 116 -3.64 6.82 -6.89
C HIS A 116 -2.46 6.24 -7.68
N GLU A 117 -2.71 5.29 -8.58
CA GLU A 117 -1.70 4.76 -9.50
C GLU A 117 -1.07 5.83 -10.38
N ALA A 118 -1.87 6.74 -10.94
CA ALA A 118 -1.38 7.85 -11.75
C ALA A 118 -0.46 8.79 -10.95
N LEU A 119 -0.82 9.09 -9.69
CA LEU A 119 0.02 9.89 -8.80
C LEU A 119 1.35 9.20 -8.47
N CYS A 120 1.34 7.87 -8.26
CA CYS A 120 2.57 7.11 -8.02
C CYS A 120 3.52 7.19 -9.23
N VAL A 121 3.00 7.10 -10.47
CA VAL A 121 3.81 7.24 -11.69
C VAL A 121 4.46 8.63 -11.79
N ILE A 122 3.71 9.68 -11.45
CA ILE A 122 4.26 11.05 -11.39
C ILE A 122 5.38 11.13 -10.35
N GLY A 123 5.20 10.53 -9.16
CA GLY A 123 6.23 10.44 -8.13
C GLY A 123 7.50 9.73 -8.63
N MET A 124 7.34 8.59 -9.31
CA MET A 124 8.46 7.84 -9.89
C MET A 124 9.24 8.67 -10.93
N ASN A 125 8.54 9.44 -11.77
CA ASN A 125 9.19 10.32 -12.74
C ASN A 125 9.99 11.45 -12.06
N ARG A 126 9.50 11.98 -10.93
CA ARG A 126 10.24 12.98 -10.14
C ARG A 126 11.52 12.40 -9.54
N ILE A 127 11.45 11.19 -8.98
CA ILE A 127 12.64 10.48 -8.47
C ILE A 127 13.64 10.24 -9.60
N ARG A 128 13.17 9.82 -10.78
CA ARG A 128 14.02 9.65 -11.96
C ARG A 128 14.75 10.93 -12.35
N ALA A 129 14.07 12.07 -12.31
CA ALA A 129 14.70 13.37 -12.56
C ALA A 129 15.75 13.73 -11.49
N ALA A 130 15.48 13.44 -10.21
CA ALA A 130 16.43 13.69 -9.12
C ALA A 130 17.71 12.82 -9.25
N TYR A 131 17.59 11.59 -9.71
CA TYR A 131 18.76 10.74 -10.01
C TYR A 131 19.67 11.30 -11.09
N LEU A 132 19.12 12.02 -12.08
CA LEU A 132 19.90 12.65 -13.15
C LEU A 132 20.63 13.93 -12.70
N GLN A 133 20.28 14.47 -11.53
CA GLN A 133 20.87 15.68 -10.95
C GLN A 133 21.95 15.38 -9.91
N LEU A 134 22.14 14.11 -9.55
CA LEU A 134 23.20 13.60 -8.67
C LEU A 134 24.46 13.31 -9.47
#